data_AF-A0A7R9EMA9-F1
#
_entry.id   AF-A0A7R9EMA9-F1
#
_cell.length_a   1.000
_cell.length_b   1.000
_cell.length_c   1.000
_cell.angle_alpha   90.00
_cell.angle_beta   90.00
_cell.angle_gamma   90.00
#
_symmetry.space_group_name_H-M   'P 1'
#
loop_
_entity.id
_entity.type
_entity.pdbx_description
1 polymer ?
#
loop_
_entity_poly.entity_id
_entity_poly.type
_entity_poly.pdbx_seq_one_letter_code
_entity_poly.pdbx_strand_id
1 'polypeptide(L)'
;MFIFARRRVLGPCLRSGAAQTMMYARLAEVGKLEEPKREGEYDTGQMFVHSVFGYRGVVLFPWVAAVFDRDLPNMGFEERHKEKMKGAKQTFYQVLIDTRDCPFIRAQTEAVTFLGNQDSSRSLFAVPGLDYVSHEDVLPYTASEKPPLRHELYDKFLGDKGRETLRSWQAKNHPWLQLSEVHRETTESVRVTVIPFYMGCRESQVASVFWWRYSVRLENLGDLSVQLRERHWRIFSLSGTLETVRGRGVVGQEPLLSKQLPAFQYSSHVSLQAPSGHMWGNLQDGTGGWSLL
;
A
#
# COMPACT_ATOMS: atom_id res chain seq x y z
N MET A 1 -18.08 -12.30 14.27
CA MET A 1 -16.96 -13.27 14.44
C MET A 1 -15.89 -12.60 15.30
N PHE A 2 -15.27 -13.27 16.27
CA PHE A 2 -14.21 -12.66 17.10
C PHE A 2 -12.84 -12.81 16.42
N ILE A 3 -11.97 -11.81 16.58
CA ILE A 3 -10.60 -11.82 16.10
C ILE A 3 -9.70 -12.24 17.24
N PHE A 4 -8.79 -13.18 16.97
CA PHE A 4 -7.78 -13.61 17.91
C PHE A 4 -6.38 -13.31 17.38
N ALA A 5 -5.52 -12.73 18.21
CA ALA A 5 -4.10 -12.55 17.92
C ALA A 5 -3.24 -13.52 18.73
N ARG A 6 -2.12 -13.97 18.17
CA ARG A 6 -1.14 -14.78 18.93
C ARG A 6 -0.43 -13.89 19.94
N ARG A 7 -0.62 -14.17 21.23
CA ARG A 7 0.11 -13.54 22.33
C ARG A 7 1.17 -14.51 22.85
N ARG A 8 2.44 -14.09 22.86
CA ARG A 8 3.52 -14.86 23.50
C ARG A 8 3.36 -14.71 25.01
N VAL A 9 3.25 -15.85 25.71
CA VAL A 9 3.19 -15.89 27.17
C VAL A 9 4.40 -16.67 27.66
N LEU A 10 5.15 -16.07 28.58
CA LEU A 10 6.21 -16.76 29.33
C LEU A 10 5.55 -17.46 30.51
N GLY A 11 5.66 -18.78 30.57
CA GLY A 11 5.16 -19.59 31.68
C GLY A 11 6.30 -20.39 32.31
N PRO A 12 6.34 -20.53 33.65
CA PRO A 12 7.29 -21.43 34.29
C PRO A 12 6.91 -22.88 33.99
N CYS A 13 7.87 -23.67 33.50
CA CYS A 13 7.71 -25.12 33.38
C CYS A 13 8.38 -25.77 34.59
N LEU A 14 7.58 -26.29 35.54
CA LEU A 14 8.07 -27.11 36.64
C LEU A 14 8.30 -28.53 36.13
N ARG A 15 9.48 -28.79 35.56
CA ARG A 15 10.04 -30.14 35.48
C ARG A 15 11.34 -30.17 36.28
N SER A 16 11.46 -31.19 37.12
CA SER A 16 12.60 -31.40 38.02
C SER A 16 13.93 -31.26 37.28
N GLY A 17 14.76 -30.31 37.72
CA GLY A 17 16.20 -30.30 37.45
C GLY A 17 16.75 -29.19 36.55
N ALA A 18 15.94 -28.49 35.75
CA ALA A 18 16.42 -27.32 35.00
C ALA A 18 15.26 -26.40 34.61
N ALA A 19 15.36 -25.11 34.92
CA ALA A 19 14.39 -24.10 34.50
C ALA A 19 14.53 -23.87 32.98
N GLN A 20 13.77 -24.62 32.17
CA GLN A 20 13.55 -24.31 30.76
C GLN A 20 12.28 -23.47 30.61
N THR A 21 12.43 -22.24 30.13
CA THR A 21 11.31 -21.37 29.77
C THR A 21 10.72 -21.85 28.45
N MET A 22 9.60 -22.59 28.48
CA MET A 22 8.85 -22.92 27.27
C MET A 22 8.00 -21.72 26.83
N MET A 23 8.14 -21.30 25.57
CA MET A 23 7.25 -20.31 24.96
C MET A 23 5.99 -20.99 24.44
N TYR A 24 4.84 -20.65 25.01
CA TYR A 24 3.54 -21.04 24.46
C TYR A 24 2.89 -19.83 23.79
N ALA A 25 2.25 -20.06 22.64
CA ALA A 25 1.41 -19.07 21.98
C ALA A 25 -0.04 -19.29 22.42
N ARG A 26 -0.62 -18.30 23.12
CA ARG A 26 -2.05 -18.31 23.45
C ARG A 26 -2.78 -17.37 22.49
N LEU A 27 -3.91 -17.80 21.96
CA LEU A 27 -4.81 -16.91 21.23
C LEU A 27 -5.50 -16.00 22.24
N ALA A 28 -5.39 -14.70 22.04
CA ALA A 28 -6.09 -13.68 22.82
C ALA A 28 -7.10 -12.98 21.91
N GLU A 29 -8.34 -12.84 22.39
CA GLU A 29 -9.35 -12.05 21.70
C GLU A 29 -8.91 -10.58 21.68
N VAL A 30 -8.90 -9.97 20.49
CA VAL A 30 -8.50 -8.57 20.29
C VAL A 30 -9.66 -7.68 19.87
N GLY A 31 -10.78 -8.27 19.42
CA GLY A 31 -11.94 -7.53 18.97
C GLY A 31 -13.00 -8.40 18.28
N LYS A 32 -14.06 -7.76 17.80
CA LYS A 32 -15.18 -8.39 17.10
C LYS A 32 -15.30 -7.82 15.68
N LEU A 33 -15.23 -8.69 14.67
CA LEU A 33 -15.48 -8.33 13.27
C LEU A 33 -16.89 -7.76 13.10
N GLU A 34 -16.94 -6.69 12.32
CA GLU A 34 -18.14 -6.03 11.83
C GLU A 34 -18.41 -6.44 10.37
N GLU A 35 -19.60 -6.14 9.86
CA GLU A 35 -19.90 -6.38 8.46
C GLU A 35 -19.22 -5.30 7.59
N PRO A 36 -18.51 -5.67 6.51
CA PRO A 36 -17.99 -4.70 5.57
C PRO A 36 -19.10 -3.81 4.99
N LYS A 37 -18.87 -2.50 4.98
CA LYS A 37 -19.79 -1.53 4.37
C LYS A 37 -19.87 -1.81 2.86
N ARG A 38 -21.09 -1.87 2.32
CA ARG A 38 -21.33 -1.92 0.86
C ARG A 38 -21.49 -0.53 0.26
N GLU A 39 -21.96 0.40 1.07
CA GLU A 39 -22.20 1.80 0.73
C GLU A 39 -21.69 2.70 1.85
N GLY A 40 -21.29 3.92 1.49
CA GLY A 40 -20.72 4.90 2.42
C GLY A 40 -19.25 4.64 2.74
N GLU A 41 -18.67 5.51 3.56
CA GLU A 41 -17.25 5.49 3.89
C GLU A 41 -17.01 4.96 5.31
N TYR A 42 -15.83 4.41 5.56
CA TYR A 42 -15.36 4.14 6.91
C TYR A 42 -14.91 5.44 7.60
N ASP A 43 -15.26 5.56 8.88
CA ASP A 43 -14.96 6.75 9.68
C ASP A 43 -13.50 6.77 10.14
N THR A 44 -12.96 7.98 10.37
CA THR A 44 -11.69 8.16 11.05
C THR A 44 -11.69 7.44 12.41
N GLY A 45 -10.71 6.56 12.62
CA GLY A 45 -10.60 5.73 13.81
C GLY A 45 -11.18 4.32 13.65
N GLN A 46 -11.79 3.98 12.50
CA GLN A 46 -12.24 2.62 12.23
C GLN A 46 -11.05 1.65 12.26
N MET A 47 -11.11 0.69 13.18
CA MET A 47 -10.14 -0.40 13.24
C MET A 47 -10.51 -1.45 12.18
N PHE A 48 -9.49 -2.02 11.53
CA PHE A 48 -9.69 -3.04 10.50
C PHE A 48 -8.54 -4.06 10.46
N VAL A 49 -8.83 -5.22 9.88
CA VAL A 49 -7.80 -6.16 9.41
C VAL A 49 -7.75 -6.07 7.89
N HIS A 50 -6.55 -5.92 7.32
CA HIS A 50 -6.40 -5.91 5.87
C HIS A 50 -6.79 -7.28 5.30
N SER A 51 -7.73 -7.34 4.37
CA SER A 51 -8.29 -8.61 3.86
C SER A 51 -7.24 -9.51 3.19
N VAL A 52 -6.29 -8.90 2.49
CA VAL A 52 -5.20 -9.61 1.80
C VAL A 52 -3.93 -9.78 2.64
N PHE A 53 -3.39 -8.71 3.23
CA PHE A 53 -2.14 -8.79 4.00
C PHE A 53 -2.30 -9.15 5.47
N GLY A 54 -3.53 -9.18 5.99
CA GLY A 54 -3.85 -9.68 7.34
C GLY A 54 -3.36 -8.81 8.50
N TYR A 55 -2.82 -7.61 8.25
CA TYR A 55 -2.36 -6.72 9.29
C TYR A 55 -3.53 -5.96 9.94
N ARG A 56 -3.37 -5.59 11.22
CA ARG A 56 -4.27 -4.65 11.88
C ARG A 56 -3.93 -3.23 11.47
N GLY A 57 -4.94 -2.42 11.23
CA GLY A 57 -4.77 -1.01 10.98
C GLY A 57 -5.92 -0.17 11.51
N VAL A 58 -5.77 1.14 11.36
CA VAL A 58 -6.80 2.13 11.66
C VAL A 58 -6.94 3.11 10.50
N VAL A 59 -8.18 3.45 10.15
CA VAL A 59 -8.50 4.44 9.13
C VAL A 59 -8.20 5.85 9.65
N LEU A 60 -7.46 6.64 8.86
CA LEU A 60 -7.27 8.06 9.13
C LEU A 60 -8.32 8.90 8.39
N PHE A 61 -8.38 8.80 7.07
CA PHE A 61 -9.35 9.53 6.24
C PHE A 61 -9.46 8.95 4.83
N PRO A 62 -10.59 9.19 4.14
CA PRO A 62 -10.84 8.72 2.78
C PRO A 62 -10.13 9.57 1.71
N TRP A 63 -9.91 8.94 0.56
CA TRP A 63 -9.49 9.54 -0.70
C TRP A 63 -10.37 9.00 -1.82
N VAL A 64 -10.81 9.87 -2.74
CA VAL A 64 -11.53 9.44 -3.94
C VAL A 64 -10.56 9.41 -5.11
N ALA A 65 -10.41 8.25 -5.72
CA ALA A 65 -9.50 8.00 -6.83
C ALA A 65 -10.24 7.61 -8.11
N ALA A 66 -9.72 8.02 -9.26
CA ALA A 66 -10.11 7.46 -10.54
C ALA A 66 -9.38 6.12 -10.74
N VAL A 67 -10.15 5.03 -10.86
CA VAL A 67 -9.62 3.69 -11.11
C VAL A 67 -9.76 3.36 -12.59
N PHE A 68 -8.63 3.13 -13.24
CA PHE A 68 -8.50 2.68 -14.61
C PHE A 68 -8.26 1.17 -14.61
N ASP A 69 -9.36 0.42 -14.56
CA ASP A 69 -9.34 -1.03 -14.57
C ASP A 69 -9.53 -1.58 -15.99
N ARG A 70 -8.51 -2.27 -16.50
CA ARG A 70 -8.54 -2.90 -17.82
C ARG A 70 -9.24 -4.26 -17.85
N ASP A 71 -9.57 -4.82 -16.68
CA ASP A 71 -10.29 -6.10 -16.59
C ASP A 71 -11.79 -5.93 -16.86
N LEU A 72 -12.30 -4.69 -16.76
CA LEU A 72 -13.69 -4.39 -17.06
C LEU A 72 -13.93 -4.46 -18.57
N PRO A 73 -15.03 -5.10 -19.03
CA PRO A 73 -15.34 -5.20 -20.45
C PRO A 73 -15.42 -3.80 -21.07
N ASN A 74 -14.70 -3.59 -22.17
CA ASN A 74 -14.76 -2.35 -22.94
C ASN A 74 -16.22 -2.01 -23.26
N MET A 75 -16.76 -0.95 -22.66
CA MET A 75 -17.93 -0.25 -23.18
C MET A 75 -17.67 0.11 -24.67
N GLY A 76 -18.71 0.04 -25.50
CA GLY A 76 -18.64 0.07 -26.96
C GLY A 76 -17.84 1.24 -27.56
N PHE A 77 -17.46 1.10 -28.83
CA PHE A 77 -16.59 2.04 -29.56
C PHE A 77 -17.04 3.52 -29.54
N GLU A 78 -18.33 3.81 -29.33
CA GLU A 78 -18.89 5.17 -29.36
C GLU A 78 -18.74 5.95 -28.03
N GLU A 79 -18.59 5.29 -26.87
CA GLU A 79 -18.32 5.93 -25.57
C GLU A 79 -16.81 6.14 -25.28
N ARG A 80 -15.95 5.74 -26.22
CA ARG A 80 -14.47 5.80 -26.09
C ARG A 80 -13.89 7.19 -25.86
N HIS A 81 -14.55 8.25 -26.29
CA HIS A 81 -13.98 9.61 -26.19
C HIS A 81 -14.46 10.40 -24.97
N LYS A 82 -15.54 9.98 -24.31
CA LYS A 82 -16.08 10.67 -23.12
C LYS A 82 -15.82 9.95 -21.81
N GLU A 83 -15.79 8.62 -21.78
CA GLU A 83 -15.67 7.85 -20.53
C GLU A 83 -14.28 7.22 -20.29
N LYS A 84 -13.50 6.89 -21.34
CA LYS A 84 -12.09 6.44 -21.18
C LYS A 84 -11.21 7.42 -20.40
N MET A 85 -11.62 8.69 -20.32
CA MET A 85 -10.88 9.77 -19.66
C MET A 85 -11.18 9.92 -18.16
N LYS A 86 -12.17 9.23 -17.58
CA LYS A 86 -12.62 9.55 -16.21
C LYS A 86 -12.38 8.50 -15.12
N GLY A 87 -12.11 7.24 -15.48
CA GLY A 87 -11.95 6.14 -14.51
C GLY A 87 -13.20 5.93 -13.64
N ALA A 88 -13.38 4.74 -13.07
CA ALA A 88 -14.42 4.54 -12.07
C ALA A 88 -13.97 5.20 -10.76
N LYS A 89 -14.78 6.11 -10.19
CA LYS A 89 -14.45 6.70 -8.89
C LYS A 89 -14.61 5.66 -7.80
N GLN A 90 -13.54 5.39 -7.05
CA GLN A 90 -13.57 4.49 -5.90
C GLN A 90 -12.92 5.15 -4.69
N THR A 91 -13.37 4.75 -3.50
CA THR A 91 -12.84 5.25 -2.24
C THR A 91 -11.68 4.38 -1.76
N PHE A 92 -10.58 5.04 -1.46
CA PHE A 92 -9.41 4.49 -0.78
C PHE A 92 -9.27 5.16 0.58
N TYR A 93 -8.47 4.58 1.46
CA TYR A 93 -8.22 5.12 2.79
C TYR A 93 -6.74 5.23 3.04
N GLN A 94 -6.33 6.35 3.61
CA GLN A 94 -5.03 6.41 4.26
C GLN A 94 -5.15 5.83 5.66
N VAL A 95 -4.22 4.96 6.03
CA VAL A 95 -4.28 4.15 7.25
C VAL A 95 -2.96 4.13 8.00
N LEU A 96 -3.02 3.81 9.30
CA LEU A 96 -1.83 3.39 10.06
C LEU A 96 -1.88 1.88 10.28
N ILE A 97 -0.74 1.22 10.07
CA ILE A 97 -0.50 -0.19 10.33
C ILE A 97 -0.06 -0.38 11.79
N ASP A 98 -0.52 -1.44 12.44
CA ASP A 98 -0.01 -1.84 13.74
C ASP A 98 1.46 -2.31 13.63
N THR A 99 2.36 -1.64 14.35
CA THR A 99 3.80 -1.96 14.32
C THR A 99 4.13 -3.39 14.74
N ARG A 100 3.25 -4.06 15.50
CA ARG A 100 3.40 -5.47 15.88
C ARG A 100 3.27 -6.42 14.68
N ASP A 101 2.58 -5.99 13.63
CA ASP A 101 2.28 -6.81 12.46
C ASP A 101 3.32 -6.60 11.34
N CYS A 102 3.99 -5.45 11.28
CA CYS A 102 4.97 -5.10 10.24
C CYS A 102 5.98 -6.21 9.88
N PRO A 103 6.61 -6.94 10.83
CA PRO A 103 7.55 -8.01 10.50
C PRO A 103 6.94 -9.20 9.74
N PHE A 104 5.62 -9.32 9.70
CA PHE A 104 4.89 -10.43 9.09
C PHE A 104 4.18 -10.03 7.78
N ILE A 105 4.17 -8.75 7.44
CA ILE A 105 3.52 -8.24 6.23
C ILE A 105 4.47 -8.50 5.06
N ARG A 106 4.03 -9.27 4.05
CA ARG A 106 4.77 -9.44 2.78
C ARG A 106 4.55 -8.28 1.81
N ALA A 107 4.50 -7.08 2.35
CA ALA A 107 4.63 -5.84 1.64
C ALA A 107 5.96 -5.22 2.08
N GLN A 108 6.65 -4.52 1.17
CA GLN A 108 7.66 -3.58 1.61
C GLN A 108 6.90 -2.49 2.40
N THR A 109 6.79 -2.66 3.73
CA THR A 109 6.14 -1.71 4.66
C THR A 109 6.96 -0.43 4.81
N GLU A 110 7.85 -0.16 3.84
CA GLU A 110 8.65 1.05 3.80
C GLU A 110 7.70 2.21 3.54
N ALA A 111 7.48 2.91 4.65
CA ALA A 111 7.01 4.25 4.83
C ALA A 111 6.63 5.04 3.57
N VAL A 112 5.44 5.63 3.57
CA VAL A 112 5.07 6.65 2.58
C VAL A 112 6.13 7.74 2.58
N THR A 113 6.89 7.81 1.48
CA THR A 113 7.95 8.79 1.34
C THR A 113 7.45 10.07 0.66
N PHE A 114 8.00 11.20 1.05
CA PHE A 114 7.79 12.51 0.41
C PHE A 114 9.10 13.32 0.42
N LEU A 115 9.18 14.33 -0.46
CA LEU A 115 10.33 15.24 -0.46
C LEU A 115 10.22 16.22 0.73
N GLY A 116 11.31 16.38 1.48
CA GLY A 116 11.41 17.45 2.48
C GLY A 116 11.56 18.84 1.86
N ASN A 117 11.34 19.87 2.69
CA ASN A 117 11.54 21.28 2.31
C ASN A 117 12.94 21.54 1.73
N GLN A 118 12.99 22.51 0.81
CA GLN A 118 14.08 22.73 -0.14
C GLN A 118 15.46 23.07 0.46
N ASP A 119 15.55 23.43 1.75
CA ASP A 119 16.76 24.04 2.30
C ASP A 119 17.82 23.08 2.86
N SER A 120 17.54 21.77 3.02
CA SER A 120 18.60 20.86 3.50
C SER A 120 18.39 19.40 3.12
N SER A 121 19.35 18.86 2.37
CA SER A 121 19.59 17.46 2.01
C SER A 121 18.63 16.80 1.00
N ARG A 122 19.16 15.84 0.23
CA ARG A 122 18.39 14.91 -0.64
C ARG A 122 17.49 13.94 0.15
N SER A 123 17.22 14.24 1.42
CA SER A 123 16.53 13.33 2.33
C SER A 123 15.07 13.17 1.92
N LEU A 124 14.73 11.95 1.54
CA LEU A 124 13.36 11.46 1.51
C LEU A 124 12.90 11.34 2.96
N PHE A 125 11.80 12.00 3.30
CA PHE A 125 11.12 11.76 4.57
C PHE A 125 10.18 10.60 4.39
N ALA A 126 10.10 9.74 5.38
CA ALA A 126 9.28 8.55 5.35
C ALA A 126 8.38 8.57 6.59
N VAL A 127 7.10 8.23 6.44
CA VAL A 127 6.20 7.96 7.57
C VAL A 127 6.05 6.44 7.75
N PRO A 128 6.80 5.81 8.68
CA PRO A 128 6.66 4.38 8.95
C PRO A 128 5.22 4.03 9.30
N GLY A 129 4.77 2.88 8.81
CA GLY A 129 3.42 2.37 9.11
C GLY A 129 2.27 3.13 8.47
N LEU A 130 2.51 4.17 7.66
CA LEU A 130 1.46 4.78 6.83
C LEU A 130 1.26 3.93 5.55
N ASP A 131 0.01 3.67 5.17
CA ASP A 131 -0.32 2.91 3.97
C ASP A 131 -1.62 3.43 3.32
N TYR A 132 -1.93 2.94 2.12
CA TYR A 132 -3.17 3.21 1.40
C TYR A 132 -3.89 1.90 1.11
N VAL A 133 -5.16 1.81 1.48
CA VAL A 133 -5.97 0.58 1.31
C VAL A 133 -7.22 0.90 0.50
N SER A 134 -7.67 -0.05 -0.32
CA SER A 134 -8.96 0.07 -0.98
C SER A 134 -10.10 -0.15 0.01
N HIS A 135 -11.31 0.29 -0.33
CA HIS A 135 -12.49 -0.01 0.49
C HIS A 135 -12.72 -1.52 0.69
N GLU A 136 -12.43 -2.33 -0.33
CA GLU A 136 -12.58 -3.79 -0.31
C GLU A 136 -11.53 -4.49 0.58
N ASP A 137 -10.41 -3.82 0.86
CA ASP A 137 -9.36 -4.34 1.73
C ASP A 137 -9.67 -4.19 3.22
N VAL A 138 -10.69 -3.40 3.59
CA VAL A 138 -11.04 -3.11 4.97
C VAL A 138 -12.00 -4.18 5.51
N LEU A 139 -11.50 -5.05 6.40
CA LEU A 139 -12.37 -5.90 7.25
C LEU A 139 -12.56 -5.20 8.60
N PRO A 140 -13.66 -4.45 8.80
CA PRO A 140 -13.86 -3.63 9.99
C PRO A 140 -14.02 -4.50 11.24
N TYR A 141 -13.53 -4.01 12.38
CA TYR A 141 -13.79 -4.63 13.67
C TYR A 141 -13.81 -3.63 14.81
N THR A 142 -14.52 -3.96 15.88
CA THR A 142 -14.47 -3.21 17.14
C THR A 142 -13.36 -3.80 18.01
N ALA A 143 -12.35 -3.01 18.38
CA ALA A 143 -11.28 -3.46 19.25
C ALA A 143 -11.70 -3.54 20.72
N SER A 144 -11.26 -4.60 21.40
CA SER A 144 -11.50 -4.81 22.84
C SER A 144 -10.33 -4.34 23.70
N GLU A 145 -9.13 -4.24 23.12
CA GLU A 145 -7.90 -3.79 23.78
C GLU A 145 -7.79 -2.25 23.82
N LYS A 146 -7.13 -1.72 24.85
CA LYS A 146 -6.77 -0.29 24.96
C LYS A 146 -5.27 -0.14 25.29
N PRO A 147 -4.48 0.60 24.50
CA PRO A 147 -4.85 1.16 23.20
C PRO A 147 -5.06 0.06 22.14
N PRO A 148 -5.93 0.27 21.13
CA PRO A 148 -6.28 -0.76 20.17
C PRO A 148 -5.21 -0.98 19.07
N LEU A 149 -4.37 0.03 18.82
CA LEU A 149 -3.28 -0.01 17.84
C LEU A 149 -1.96 0.40 18.48
N ARG A 150 -0.88 -0.31 18.17
CA ARG A 150 0.48 0.12 18.56
C ARG A 150 1.13 0.88 17.41
N HIS A 151 1.11 2.21 17.47
CA HIS A 151 1.78 3.06 16.48
C HIS A 151 2.13 4.43 17.10
N GLU A 152 3.30 5.00 16.78
CA GLU A 152 3.78 6.27 17.36
C GLU A 152 2.84 7.45 17.06
N LEU A 153 2.17 7.42 15.90
CA LEU A 153 1.23 8.45 15.48
C LEU A 153 -0.22 8.24 15.98
N TYR A 154 -0.51 7.11 16.64
CA TYR A 154 -1.89 6.76 17.02
C TYR A 154 -2.49 7.83 17.96
N ASP A 155 -1.87 8.06 19.12
CA ASP A 155 -2.37 9.03 20.10
C ASP A 155 -2.35 10.46 19.55
N LYS A 156 -1.35 10.79 18.73
CA LYS A 156 -1.21 12.10 18.09
C LYS A 156 -2.37 12.43 17.15
N PHE A 157 -2.88 11.44 16.42
CA PHE A 157 -3.94 11.64 15.42
C PHE A 157 -5.34 11.26 15.91
N LEU A 158 -5.44 10.34 16.86
CA LEU A 158 -6.72 9.75 17.28
C LEU A 158 -7.01 9.91 18.79
N GLY A 159 -6.11 10.52 19.57
CA GLY A 159 -6.39 10.90 20.96
C GLY A 159 -7.37 12.07 21.09
N ASP A 160 -7.61 12.54 22.32
CA ASP A 160 -8.66 13.54 22.66
C ASP A 160 -8.60 14.84 21.83
N LYS A 161 -7.40 15.28 21.45
CA LYS A 161 -7.15 16.45 20.56
C LYS A 161 -6.57 16.06 19.20
N GLY A 162 -6.58 14.77 18.88
CA GLY A 162 -5.91 14.22 17.71
C GLY A 162 -6.54 14.64 16.39
N ARG A 163 -7.87 14.81 16.35
CA ARG A 163 -8.61 15.15 15.13
C ARG A 163 -8.17 16.46 14.48
N GLU A 164 -7.92 17.52 15.26
CA GLU A 164 -7.42 18.80 14.73
C GLU A 164 -5.98 18.68 14.24
N THR A 165 -5.15 17.92 14.95
CA THR A 165 -3.76 17.62 14.57
C THR A 165 -3.72 16.84 13.26
N LEU A 166 -4.59 15.83 13.11
CA LEU A 166 -4.72 15.03 11.90
C LEU A 166 -5.20 15.88 10.72
N ARG A 167 -6.22 16.73 10.91
CA ARG A 167 -6.70 17.66 9.86
C ARG A 167 -5.61 18.64 9.42
N SER A 168 -4.87 19.21 10.36
CA SER A 168 -3.77 20.12 10.06
C SER A 168 -2.64 19.41 9.32
N TRP A 169 -2.33 18.17 9.72
CA TRP A 169 -1.35 17.34 9.05
C TRP A 169 -1.81 16.94 7.64
N GLN A 170 -3.07 16.58 7.45
CA GLN A 170 -3.67 16.28 6.15
C GLN A 170 -3.58 17.51 5.24
N ALA A 171 -4.03 18.68 5.70
CA ALA A 171 -3.99 19.92 4.91
C ALA A 171 -2.57 20.29 4.48
N LYS A 172 -1.59 20.13 5.38
CA LYS A 172 -0.19 20.43 5.10
C LYS A 172 0.45 19.47 4.08
N ASN A 173 0.06 18.20 4.11
CA ASN A 173 0.68 17.15 3.28
C ASN A 173 -0.18 16.70 2.10
N HIS A 174 -1.39 17.27 1.93
CA HIS A 174 -2.36 16.88 0.93
C HIS A 174 -1.76 16.75 -0.48
N PRO A 175 -0.96 17.70 -1.00
CA PRO A 175 -0.43 17.59 -2.36
C PRO A 175 0.46 16.37 -2.61
N TRP A 176 1.12 15.87 -1.57
CA TRP A 176 2.11 14.77 -1.65
C TRP A 176 1.51 13.40 -1.30
N LEU A 177 0.41 13.41 -0.57
CA LEU A 177 -0.31 12.22 -0.13
C LEU A 177 -1.53 11.92 -0.98
N GLN A 178 -1.88 12.81 -1.91
CA GLN A 178 -3.06 12.66 -2.74
C GLN A 178 -2.97 11.39 -3.57
N LEU A 179 -3.92 10.50 -3.33
CA LEU A 179 -4.21 9.35 -4.14
C LEU A 179 -5.30 9.76 -5.12
N SER A 180 -4.92 10.08 -6.36
CA SER A 180 -5.83 10.56 -7.40
C SER A 180 -6.18 9.48 -8.43
N GLU A 181 -5.24 8.59 -8.74
CA GLU A 181 -5.36 7.63 -9.82
C GLU A 181 -4.86 6.26 -9.38
N VAL A 182 -5.53 5.22 -9.87
CA VAL A 182 -5.14 3.81 -9.67
C VAL A 182 -5.29 3.09 -11.00
N HIS A 183 -4.26 2.37 -11.41
CA HIS A 183 -4.27 1.56 -12.63
C HIS A 183 -4.28 0.09 -12.27
N ARG A 184 -5.11 -0.70 -12.95
CA ARG A 184 -5.27 -2.12 -12.67
C ARG A 184 -5.40 -2.91 -13.96
N GLU A 185 -4.65 -4.01 -14.05
CA GLU A 185 -4.70 -4.94 -15.18
C GLU A 185 -4.37 -6.35 -14.67
N THR A 186 -5.10 -7.35 -15.15
CA THR A 186 -4.84 -8.76 -14.88
C THR A 186 -4.36 -9.45 -16.15
N THR A 187 -3.21 -10.11 -16.04
CA THR A 187 -2.61 -10.91 -17.12
C THR A 187 -2.18 -12.25 -16.55
N GLU A 188 -2.52 -13.35 -17.23
CA GLU A 188 -2.13 -14.71 -16.79
C GLU A 188 -2.51 -15.02 -15.33
N SER A 189 -3.69 -14.55 -14.89
CA SER A 189 -4.20 -14.65 -13.51
C SER A 189 -3.40 -13.88 -12.45
N VAL A 190 -2.43 -13.06 -12.85
CA VAL A 190 -1.75 -12.12 -11.95
C VAL A 190 -2.31 -10.74 -12.18
N ARG A 191 -2.92 -10.19 -11.14
CA ARG A 191 -3.40 -8.80 -11.12
C ARG A 191 -2.30 -7.88 -10.62
N VAL A 192 -2.10 -6.81 -11.37
CA VAL A 192 -1.17 -5.74 -11.04
C VAL A 192 -1.98 -4.47 -10.77
N THR A 193 -1.82 -3.89 -9.58
CA THR A 193 -2.42 -2.60 -9.22
C THR A 193 -1.32 -1.59 -8.96
N VAL A 194 -1.40 -0.41 -9.57
CA VAL A 194 -0.40 0.67 -9.48
C VAL A 194 -1.04 1.96 -9.01
N ILE A 195 -0.38 2.61 -8.06
CA ILE A 195 -0.81 3.90 -7.51
C ILE A 195 0.38 4.87 -7.56
N PRO A 196 0.39 5.86 -8.49
CA PRO A 196 1.40 6.90 -8.52
C PRO A 196 1.09 8.02 -7.51
N PHE A 197 2.15 8.59 -6.93
CA PHE A 197 2.09 9.69 -5.99
C PHE A 197 3.14 10.73 -6.38
N TYR A 198 2.71 11.95 -6.68
CA TYR A 198 3.65 13.04 -6.90
C TYR A 198 4.26 13.48 -5.56
N MET A 199 5.58 13.56 -5.51
CA MET A 199 6.33 13.90 -4.29
C MET A 199 6.87 15.33 -4.30
N GLY A 200 6.81 16.01 -5.45
CA GLY A 200 7.32 17.37 -5.63
C GLY A 200 8.43 17.48 -6.64
N CYS A 201 8.88 18.72 -6.82
CA CYS A 201 10.01 19.05 -7.66
C CYS A 201 11.10 19.76 -6.84
N ARG A 202 12.33 19.62 -7.33
CA ARG A 202 13.47 20.41 -6.87
C ARG A 202 14.05 21.14 -8.06
N GLU A 203 14.16 22.45 -7.91
CA GLU A 203 14.79 23.30 -8.91
C GLU A 203 16.28 23.42 -8.59
N SER A 204 17.10 23.40 -9.62
CA SER A 204 18.51 23.78 -9.55
C SER A 204 18.76 24.91 -10.54
N GLN A 205 19.95 25.51 -10.51
CA GLN A 205 20.32 26.56 -11.47
C GLN A 205 20.28 26.09 -12.93
N VAL A 206 20.29 24.76 -13.18
CA VAL A 206 20.44 24.18 -14.53
C VAL A 206 19.18 23.44 -14.99
N ALA A 207 18.44 22.79 -14.09
CA ALA A 207 17.24 22.02 -14.42
C ALA A 207 16.32 21.77 -13.21
N SER A 208 15.05 21.48 -13.50
CA SER A 208 14.06 21.04 -12.50
C SER A 208 13.87 19.54 -12.56
N VAL A 209 13.98 18.87 -11.40
CA VAL A 209 13.77 17.42 -11.26
C VAL A 209 12.49 17.16 -10.50
N PHE A 210 11.59 16.41 -11.11
CA PHE A 210 10.28 16.04 -10.56
C PHE A 210 10.33 14.60 -10.05
N TRP A 211 9.72 14.32 -8.90
CA TRP A 211 9.80 13.02 -8.23
C TRP A 211 8.42 12.41 -8.03
N TRP A 212 8.32 11.12 -8.29
CA TRP A 212 7.15 10.31 -7.98
C TRP A 212 7.55 9.10 -7.15
N ARG A 213 6.69 8.72 -6.23
CA ARG A 213 6.63 7.38 -5.65
C ARG A 213 5.53 6.63 -6.35
N TYR A 214 5.69 5.35 -6.57
CA TYR A 214 4.61 4.48 -6.99
C TYR A 214 4.52 3.28 -6.06
N SER A 215 3.30 2.85 -5.77
CA SER A 215 3.03 1.58 -5.08
C SER A 215 2.52 0.57 -6.10
N VAL A 216 3.12 -0.62 -6.10
CA VAL A 216 2.69 -1.74 -6.95
C VAL A 216 2.28 -2.89 -6.06
N ARG A 217 1.06 -3.39 -6.27
CA ARG A 217 0.54 -4.61 -5.66
C ARG A 217 0.38 -5.68 -6.73
N LEU A 218 0.95 -6.86 -6.47
CA LEU A 218 0.84 -8.06 -7.27
C LEU A 218 -0.05 -9.05 -6.53
N GLU A 219 -1.04 -9.60 -7.21
CA GLU A 219 -1.97 -10.59 -6.65
C GLU A 219 -2.10 -11.77 -7.60
N ASN A 220 -1.77 -12.97 -7.13
CA ASN A 220 -2.02 -14.21 -7.84
C ASN A 220 -3.45 -14.68 -7.56
N LEU A 221 -4.30 -14.59 -8.58
CA LEU A 221 -5.69 -15.05 -8.57
C LEU A 221 -5.81 -16.49 -9.08
N GLY A 222 -4.72 -17.07 -9.58
CA GLY A 222 -4.66 -18.43 -10.09
C GLY A 222 -4.33 -19.46 -9.02
N ASP A 223 -4.41 -20.73 -9.42
CA ASP A 223 -4.12 -21.84 -8.53
C ASP A 223 -2.63 -22.21 -8.45
N LEU A 224 -1.89 -21.91 -9.52
CA LEU A 224 -0.47 -22.23 -9.65
C LEU A 224 0.38 -21.15 -9.00
N SER A 225 1.46 -21.57 -8.33
CA SER A 225 2.40 -20.61 -7.75
C SER A 225 3.27 -19.99 -8.84
N VAL A 226 3.46 -18.68 -8.78
CA VAL A 226 4.28 -17.91 -9.72
C VAL A 226 5.35 -17.14 -8.97
N GLN A 227 6.54 -16.99 -9.55
CA GLN A 227 7.63 -16.25 -8.92
C GLN A 227 8.12 -15.13 -9.82
N LEU A 228 8.04 -13.89 -9.33
CA LEU A 228 8.59 -12.76 -10.04
C LEU A 228 10.12 -12.88 -10.17
N ARG A 229 10.64 -12.77 -11.39
CA ARG A 229 12.07 -12.87 -11.73
C ARG A 229 12.65 -11.58 -12.26
N GLU A 230 11.92 -10.87 -13.12
CA GLU A 230 12.45 -9.71 -13.81
C GLU A 230 11.43 -8.59 -13.92
N ARG A 231 11.94 -7.36 -14.02
CA ARG A 231 11.17 -6.16 -14.34
C ARG A 231 11.76 -5.49 -15.57
N HIS A 232 10.89 -4.93 -16.40
CA HIS A 232 11.24 -4.13 -17.57
C HIS A 232 10.33 -2.90 -17.64
N TRP A 233 10.86 -1.74 -17.28
CA TRP A 233 10.15 -0.46 -17.32
C TRP A 233 10.54 0.35 -18.55
N ARG A 234 9.56 1.07 -19.09
CA ARG A 234 9.69 2.11 -20.10
C ARG A 234 9.09 3.39 -19.53
N ILE A 235 9.88 4.44 -19.49
CA ILE A 235 9.51 5.72 -18.89
C ILE A 235 9.63 6.77 -19.98
N PHE A 236 8.52 7.35 -20.40
CA PHE A 236 8.46 8.39 -21.40
C PHE A 236 8.11 9.72 -20.74
N SER A 237 9.00 10.69 -20.85
CA SER A 237 8.81 12.03 -20.30
C SER A 237 8.25 12.98 -21.37
N LEU A 238 7.59 14.05 -20.93
CA LEU A 238 7.04 15.07 -21.85
C LEU A 238 8.13 15.78 -22.67
N SER A 239 9.39 15.77 -22.22
CA SER A 239 10.54 16.27 -23.00
C SER A 239 10.87 15.41 -24.23
N GLY A 240 10.19 14.26 -24.40
CA GLY A 240 10.44 13.30 -25.48
C GLY A 240 11.49 12.24 -25.14
N THR A 241 12.03 12.23 -23.91
CA THR A 241 13.04 11.25 -23.48
C THR A 241 12.34 9.93 -23.11
N LEU A 242 12.79 8.84 -23.74
CA LEU A 242 12.40 7.47 -23.40
C LEU A 242 13.55 6.76 -22.67
N GLU A 243 13.33 6.43 -21.40
CA GLU A 243 14.24 5.64 -20.59
C GLU A 243 13.74 4.20 -20.48
N THR A 244 14.66 3.24 -20.41
CA THR A 244 14.33 1.82 -20.24
C THR A 244 15.13 1.25 -19.09
N VAL A 245 14.45 0.64 -18.13
CA VAL A 245 15.07 0.03 -16.94
C VAL A 245 14.76 -1.47 -16.95
N ARG A 246 15.79 -2.30 -16.97
CA ARG A 246 15.66 -3.76 -16.83
C ARG A 246 16.44 -4.24 -15.63
N GLY A 247 15.92 -5.23 -14.92
CA GLY A 247 16.65 -5.82 -13.82
C GLY A 247 15.93 -6.99 -13.17
N ARG A 248 16.69 -7.74 -12.37
CA ARG A 248 16.19 -8.87 -11.60
C ARG A 248 15.33 -8.40 -10.43
N GLY A 249 14.20 -9.08 -10.23
CA GLY A 249 13.24 -8.86 -9.16
C GLY A 249 12.67 -7.44 -9.14
N VAL A 250 12.10 -7.08 -7.99
CA VAL A 250 11.68 -5.73 -7.63
C VAL A 250 12.22 -5.43 -6.25
N VAL A 251 12.77 -4.23 -6.03
CA VAL A 251 13.27 -3.79 -4.72
C VAL A 251 14.20 -4.81 -4.02
N GLY A 252 15.01 -5.52 -4.80
CA GLY A 252 15.93 -6.57 -4.32
C GLY A 252 15.28 -7.92 -4.00
N GLN A 253 13.99 -8.10 -4.31
CA GLN A 253 13.21 -9.31 -4.01
C GLN A 253 12.63 -9.97 -5.27
N GLU A 254 12.52 -11.29 -5.23
CA GLU A 254 11.87 -12.14 -6.24
C GLU A 254 10.69 -12.88 -5.57
N PRO A 255 9.58 -12.18 -5.30
CA PRO A 255 8.48 -12.73 -4.53
C PRO A 255 7.84 -13.94 -5.23
N LEU A 256 7.73 -15.05 -4.48
CA LEU A 256 6.84 -16.16 -4.79
C LEU A 256 5.42 -15.82 -4.34
N LEU A 257 4.46 -15.88 -5.27
CA LEU A 257 3.03 -15.70 -5.06
C LEU A 257 2.34 -17.08 -5.13
N SER A 258 1.90 -17.60 -4.00
CA SER A 258 1.23 -18.90 -3.88
C SER A 258 -0.16 -18.74 -3.25
N LYS A 259 -0.97 -19.80 -3.22
CA LYS A 259 -2.28 -19.75 -2.52
C LYS A 259 -2.18 -19.32 -1.05
N GLN A 260 -1.11 -19.70 -0.36
CA GLN A 260 -0.90 -19.34 1.05
C GLN A 260 -0.43 -17.90 1.21
N LEU A 261 0.24 -17.35 0.19
CA LEU A 261 0.79 -16.00 0.18
C LEU A 261 0.52 -15.38 -1.20
N PRO A 262 -0.75 -15.04 -1.50
CA PRO A 262 -1.18 -14.73 -2.87
C PRO A 262 -0.79 -13.33 -3.32
N ALA A 263 -0.32 -12.48 -2.41
CA ALA A 263 -0.02 -11.09 -2.73
C ALA A 263 1.35 -10.62 -2.25
N PHE A 264 1.89 -9.64 -2.98
CA PHE A 264 3.09 -8.90 -2.64
C PHE A 264 2.92 -7.43 -3.03
N GLN A 265 3.29 -6.52 -2.15
CA GLN A 265 3.22 -5.08 -2.42
C GLN A 265 4.58 -4.43 -2.18
N TYR A 266 4.96 -3.48 -3.02
CA TYR A 266 6.18 -2.70 -2.82
C TYR A 266 5.97 -1.25 -3.25
N SER A 267 6.87 -0.38 -2.80
CA SER A 267 6.94 1.01 -3.26
C SER A 267 8.33 1.29 -3.81
N SER A 268 8.40 2.14 -4.84
CA SER A 268 9.67 2.63 -5.36
C SER A 268 9.47 4.03 -5.95
N HIS A 269 10.54 4.60 -6.53
CA HIS A 269 10.58 5.99 -6.94
C HIS A 269 11.07 6.13 -8.37
N VAL A 270 10.59 7.16 -9.05
CA VAL A 270 11.09 7.59 -10.36
C VAL A 270 11.24 9.10 -10.35
N SER A 271 12.28 9.59 -11.02
CA SER A 271 12.51 11.02 -11.21
C SER A 271 12.47 11.36 -12.70
N LEU A 272 11.83 12.46 -13.08
CA LEU A 272 11.79 12.96 -14.45
C LEU A 272 12.39 14.37 -14.53
N GLN A 273 13.04 14.68 -15.65
CA GLN A 273 13.44 16.05 -16.01
C GLN A 273 12.29 16.82 -16.69
N ALA A 274 11.04 16.43 -16.41
CA ALA A 274 9.83 16.99 -17.01
C ALA A 274 8.69 16.93 -15.98
N PRO A 275 7.71 17.86 -16.03
CA PRO A 275 6.61 17.92 -15.08
C PRO A 275 5.60 16.76 -15.22
N SER A 276 5.67 16.00 -16.32
CA SER A 276 4.82 14.83 -16.55
C SER A 276 5.52 13.79 -17.41
N GLY A 277 4.99 12.57 -17.34
CA GLY A 277 5.42 11.43 -18.15
C GLY A 277 4.48 10.25 -17.97
N HIS A 278 4.74 9.20 -18.74
CA HIS A 278 4.07 7.91 -18.68
C HIS A 278 5.09 6.84 -18.36
N MET A 279 4.74 5.90 -17.48
CA MET A 279 5.61 4.79 -17.10
C MET A 279 4.84 3.49 -17.22
N TRP A 280 5.28 2.59 -18.09
CA TRP A 280 4.66 1.28 -18.28
C TRP A 280 5.75 0.22 -18.40
N GLY A 281 5.39 -1.04 -18.34
CA GLY A 281 6.37 -2.10 -18.40
C GLY A 281 5.79 -3.48 -18.21
N ASN A 282 6.68 -4.47 -18.08
CA ASN A 282 6.29 -5.84 -17.81
C ASN A 282 7.13 -6.41 -16.68
N LEU A 283 6.48 -7.26 -15.89
CA LEU A 283 7.09 -8.15 -14.91
C LEU A 283 7.14 -9.55 -15.53
N GLN A 284 8.14 -10.37 -15.22
CA GLN A 284 8.25 -11.72 -15.80
C GLN A 284 8.55 -12.75 -14.71
N ASP A 285 8.02 -13.96 -14.87
CA ASP A 285 8.29 -15.10 -13.99
C ASP A 285 9.29 -16.13 -14.56
N GLY A 286 9.77 -15.88 -15.79
CA GLY A 286 10.66 -16.77 -16.54
C GLY A 286 9.94 -17.68 -17.54
N THR A 287 8.61 -17.73 -17.51
CA THR A 287 7.78 -18.51 -18.46
C THR A 287 6.73 -17.65 -19.19
N GLY A 288 6.34 -16.51 -18.62
CA GLY A 288 5.40 -15.54 -19.16
C GLY A 288 5.67 -14.11 -18.65
N GLY A 289 4.80 -13.17 -19.01
CA GLY A 289 4.95 -11.75 -18.68
C GLY A 289 3.65 -11.10 -18.19
N TRP A 290 3.73 -10.35 -17.11
CA TRP A 290 2.62 -9.58 -16.54
C TRP A 290 2.76 -8.10 -16.87
N SER A 291 1.73 -7.52 -17.47
CA SER A 291 1.76 -6.13 -17.93
C SER A 291 1.55 -5.15 -16.77
N LEU A 292 2.14 -3.96 -16.90
CA LEU A 292 1.97 -2.83 -16.00
C LEU A 292 1.96 -1.53 -16.81
N LEU A 293 1.13 -0.57 -16.41
CA LEU A 293 0.86 0.67 -17.15
C LEU A 293 0.89 1.91 -16.28
#